data_AF-A0AAN6EC63-F1
#
_entry.id   AF-A0AAN6EC63-F1
#
_cell.length_a   1.000
_cell.length_b   1.000
_cell.length_c   1.000
_cell.angle_alpha   90.00
_cell.angle_beta   90.00
_cell.angle_gamma   90.00
#
_symmetry.space_group_name_H-M   'P 1'
#
loop_
_entity.id
_entity.type
_entity.pdbx_description
1 polymer ?
#
loop_
_entity_poly.entity_id
_entity_poly.type
_entity_poly.pdbx_seq_one_letter_code
_entity_poly.pdbx_strand_id
1 'polypeptide(L)'
;MALAGVRMIEVPIENSDDVLEINCSQLPEHASEICDILENEGAAQRYYQQFALEYYKQGQADEAIVTLKRGLANAKSNDQTAKLPLLNLLASIYVQKAKQPLALSMVGSSSRDMLLTMATALLTEAERISRTEPNTFM
;
A
#
# COMPACT_ATOMS: atom_id res chain seq x y z
N MET A 1 -23.66 15.88 13.23
CA MET A 1 -22.20 15.81 13.17
C MET A 1 -21.79 14.49 13.80
N ALA A 2 -21.58 13.45 13.01
CA ALA A 2 -21.07 12.19 13.55
C ALA A 2 -19.62 12.44 13.97
N LEU A 3 -19.28 12.15 15.22
CA LEU A 3 -17.90 12.11 15.67
C LEU A 3 -17.22 11.02 14.83
N ALA A 4 -16.45 11.41 13.82
CA ALA A 4 -15.61 10.46 13.11
C ALA A 4 -14.64 9.91 14.16
N GLY A 5 -14.88 8.67 14.60
CA GLY A 5 -14.05 8.02 15.60
C GLY A 5 -12.59 8.05 15.16
N VAL A 6 -11.69 8.30 16.10
CA VAL A 6 -10.25 8.21 15.85
C VAL A 6 -9.95 6.81 15.33
N ARG A 7 -9.38 6.74 14.13
CA ARG A 7 -9.00 5.45 13.53
C ARG A 7 -7.68 5.01 14.11
N MET A 8 -7.68 3.86 14.78
CA MET A 8 -6.49 3.20 15.30
C MET A 8 -6.23 1.93 14.47
N ILE A 9 -4.97 1.61 14.22
CA ILE A 9 -4.54 0.30 13.70
C ILE A 9 -3.73 -0.39 14.80
N GLU A 10 -4.13 -1.61 15.14
CA GLU A 10 -3.44 -2.47 16.11
C GLU A 10 -2.46 -3.40 15.38
N VAL A 11 -1.17 -3.15 15.55
CA VAL A 11 -0.09 -3.97 15.00
C VAL A 11 0.36 -4.98 16.06
N PRO A 12 0.29 -6.30 15.81
CA PRO A 12 0.77 -7.31 16.73
C PRO A 12 2.27 -7.14 17.00
N ILE A 13 2.68 -7.27 18.25
CA ILE A 13 4.08 -7.26 18.65
C ILE A 13 4.64 -8.67 18.46
N GLU A 14 5.83 -8.79 17.87
CA GLU A 14 6.45 -10.09 17.64
C GLU A 14 6.73 -10.80 18.96
N ASN A 15 6.34 -12.07 19.07
CA ASN A 15 6.53 -12.90 20.28
C ASN A 15 5.80 -12.38 21.54
N SER A 16 4.76 -11.55 21.39
CA SER A 16 3.86 -11.15 22.47
C SER A 16 2.39 -11.31 22.05
N ASP A 17 1.49 -11.39 23.04
CA ASP A 17 0.04 -11.25 22.83
C ASP A 17 -0.40 -9.78 22.80
N ASP A 18 0.54 -8.85 23.02
CA ASP A 18 0.30 -7.41 22.98
C ASP A 18 0.20 -6.85 21.55
N VAL A 19 -0.44 -5.68 21.44
CA VAL A 19 -0.54 -4.91 20.20
C VAL A 19 -0.04 -3.48 20.41
N LEU A 20 0.62 -2.94 19.39
CA LEU A 20 0.93 -1.53 19.27
C LEU A 20 -0.23 -0.80 18.60
N GLU A 21 -0.90 0.08 19.33
CA GLU A 21 -1.96 0.94 18.80
C GLU A 21 -1.39 2.19 18.13
N ILE A 22 -1.62 2.33 16.82
CA ILE A 22 -1.16 3.49 16.04
C ILE A 22 -2.34 4.37 15.64
N ASN A 23 -2.30 5.64 16.04
CA ASN A 23 -3.29 6.64 15.66
C ASN A 23 -3.08 7.10 14.22
N CYS A 24 -4.04 6.78 13.35
CA CYS A 24 -3.98 7.11 11.92
C CYS A 24 -4.05 8.62 11.66
N SER A 25 -4.53 9.42 12.61
CA SER A 25 -4.58 10.89 12.47
C SER A 25 -3.24 11.56 12.80
N GLN A 26 -2.28 10.81 13.34
CA GLN A 26 -0.98 11.29 13.78
C GLN A 26 0.12 10.40 13.21
N LEU A 27 -0.01 10.04 11.92
CA LEU A 27 1.03 9.27 11.26
C LEU A 27 2.31 10.11 11.13
N PRO A 28 3.49 9.48 11.22
CA PRO A 28 4.75 10.15 10.97
C PRO A 28 4.78 10.82 9.58
N GLU A 29 5.63 11.84 9.41
CA GLU A 29 5.77 12.49 8.10
C GLU A 29 6.36 11.53 7.05
N HIS A 30 7.25 10.65 7.49
CA HIS A 30 7.94 9.68 6.64
C HIS A 30 7.43 8.26 6.90
N ALA A 31 6.93 7.62 5.85
CA ALA A 31 6.45 6.24 5.87
C ALA A 31 7.53 5.23 6.29
N SER A 32 8.82 5.59 6.19
CA SER A 32 9.93 4.73 6.65
C SER A 32 9.77 4.35 8.11
N GLU A 33 9.34 5.27 8.98
CA GLU A 33 9.19 5.00 10.41
C GLU A 33 8.13 3.93 10.68
N ILE A 34 6.97 4.03 10.01
CA ILE A 34 5.94 2.99 10.08
C ILE A 34 6.46 1.68 9.49
N CYS A 35 7.16 1.74 8.36
CA CYS A 35 7.68 0.52 7.74
C CYS A 35 8.74 -0.18 8.60
N ASP A 36 9.60 0.57 9.30
CA ASP A 36 10.61 0.02 10.21
C ASP A 36 9.93 -0.70 11.38
N ILE A 37 8.84 -0.13 11.93
CA ILE A 37 8.02 -0.81 12.94
C ILE A 37 7.44 -2.11 12.38
N LEU A 38 6.79 -2.06 11.22
CA LEU A 38 6.17 -3.24 10.61
C LEU A 38 7.19 -4.35 10.28
N GLU A 39 8.40 -3.97 9.91
CA GLU A 39 9.50 -4.91 9.66
C GLU A 39 10.01 -5.54 10.94
N ASN A 40 10.26 -4.72 11.97
CA ASN A 40 10.75 -5.20 13.26
C ASN A 40 9.75 -6.14 13.93
N GLU A 41 8.44 -5.89 13.81
CA GLU A 41 7.41 -6.73 14.39
C GLU A 41 6.98 -7.91 13.50
N GLY A 42 7.63 -8.10 12.34
CA GLY A 42 7.27 -9.17 11.41
C GLY A 42 5.83 -9.08 10.90
N ALA A 43 5.28 -7.87 10.82
CA ALA A 43 3.86 -7.63 10.60
C ALA A 43 3.40 -8.09 9.21
N ALA A 44 2.18 -8.63 9.16
CA ALA A 44 1.57 -9.10 7.92
C ALA A 44 1.33 -7.97 6.90
N GLN A 45 1.33 -8.32 5.62
CA GLN A 45 1.25 -7.41 4.47
C GLN A 45 -0.02 -6.54 4.51
N ARG A 46 -1.11 -7.04 5.11
CA ARG A 46 -2.34 -6.27 5.34
C ARG A 46 -2.10 -4.95 6.07
N TYR A 47 -1.11 -4.87 6.97
CA TYR A 47 -0.81 -3.65 7.71
C TYR A 47 -0.19 -2.58 6.82
N TYR A 48 0.74 -2.97 5.93
CA TYR A 48 1.28 -2.06 4.91
C TYR A 48 0.17 -1.48 4.03
N GLN A 49 -0.80 -2.32 3.63
CA GLN A 49 -1.98 -1.85 2.89
C GLN A 49 -2.82 -0.86 3.70
N GLN A 50 -3.10 -1.17 4.97
CA GLN A 50 -3.90 -0.31 5.84
C GLN A 50 -3.24 1.04 6.08
N PHE A 51 -1.94 1.09 6.39
CA PHE A 51 -1.23 2.36 6.58
C PHE A 51 -1.10 3.16 5.28
N ALA A 52 -0.84 2.50 4.15
CA ALA A 52 -0.82 3.17 2.85
C ALA A 52 -2.16 3.85 2.53
N LEU A 53 -3.30 3.22 2.86
CA LEU A 53 -4.61 3.84 2.70
C LEU A 53 -4.78 5.09 3.55
N GLU A 54 -4.23 5.10 4.77
CA GLU A 54 -4.32 6.27 5.65
C GLU A 54 -3.44 7.43 5.20
N TYR A 55 -2.20 7.15 4.78
CA TYR A 55 -1.36 8.15 4.11
C TYR A 55 -2.06 8.71 2.87
N TYR A 56 -2.64 7.84 2.04
CA TYR A 56 -3.34 8.28 0.83
C TYR A 56 -4.55 9.17 1.14
N LYS A 57 -5.35 8.83 2.16
CA LYS A 57 -6.51 9.64 2.60
C LYS A 57 -6.10 11.02 3.11
N GLN A 58 -4.89 11.14 3.67
CA GLN A 58 -4.31 12.41 4.14
C GLN A 58 -3.64 13.21 3.03
N GLY A 59 -3.72 12.76 1.77
CA GLY A 59 -3.10 13.42 0.62
C GLY A 59 -1.61 13.11 0.46
N GLN A 60 -1.03 12.27 1.33
CA GLN A 60 0.37 11.84 1.28
C GLN A 60 0.54 10.63 0.36
N ALA A 61 0.25 10.83 -0.93
CA ALA A 61 0.27 9.75 -1.92
C ALA A 61 1.67 9.13 -2.13
N ASP A 62 2.74 9.92 -1.97
CA ASP A 62 4.11 9.44 -2.12
C ASP A 62 4.53 8.53 -0.95
N GLU A 63 4.13 8.87 0.29
CA GLU A 63 4.33 8.02 1.46
C GLU A 63 3.56 6.70 1.34
N ALA A 64 2.31 6.76 0.85
CA ALA A 64 1.53 5.55 0.56
C ALA A 64 2.25 4.64 -0.46
N ILE A 65 2.87 5.21 -1.51
CA ILE A 65 3.65 4.45 -2.49
C ILE A 65 4.87 3.80 -1.83
N VAL A 66 5.59 4.51 -0.96
CA VAL A 66 6.73 3.97 -0.21
C VAL A 66 6.29 2.79 0.66
N THR A 67 5.22 2.95 1.44
CA THR A 67 4.68 1.88 2.28
C THR A 67 4.32 0.63 1.48
N LEU A 68 3.64 0.79 0.34
CA LEU A 68 3.25 -0.33 -0.51
C LEU A 68 4.47 -1.03 -1.13
N LYS A 69 5.47 -0.28 -1.57
CA LYS A 69 6.71 -0.85 -2.12
C LYS A 69 7.49 -1.64 -1.07
N ARG A 70 7.60 -1.13 0.16
CA ARG A 70 8.21 -1.85 1.29
C ARG A 70 7.45 -3.13 1.60
N GLY A 71 6.13 -3.07 1.69
CA GLY A 71 5.29 -4.26 1.90
C GLY A 71 5.44 -5.31 0.79
N LEU A 72 5.57 -4.90 -0.48
CA LEU A 72 5.82 -5.81 -1.60
C LEU A 72 7.21 -6.44 -1.55
N ALA A 73 8.23 -5.69 -1.13
CA ALA A 73 9.59 -6.19 -0.97
C ALA A 73 9.71 -7.21 0.19
N ASN A 74 8.96 -6.99 1.28
CA ASN A 74 8.95 -7.85 2.46
C ASN A 74 8.01 -9.05 2.33
N ALA A 75 7.16 -9.08 1.30
CA ALA A 75 6.19 -10.15 1.13
C ALA A 75 6.88 -11.50 0.86
N LYS A 76 6.65 -12.45 1.78
CA LYS A 76 7.27 -13.78 1.76
C LYS A 76 6.96 -14.52 0.46
N SER A 77 7.94 -15.25 -0.08
CA SER A 77 7.81 -15.99 -1.34
C SER A 77 6.71 -17.07 -1.30
N ASN A 78 6.38 -17.59 -0.11
CA ASN A 78 5.38 -18.64 0.05
C ASN A 78 3.93 -18.14 0.14
N ASP A 79 3.71 -16.82 0.16
CA ASP A 79 2.36 -16.23 0.19
C ASP A 79 2.28 -15.11 -0.84
N GLN A 80 2.11 -15.48 -2.10
CA GLN A 80 1.97 -14.52 -3.19
C GLN A 80 0.59 -13.83 -3.15
N THR A 81 -0.46 -14.51 -2.69
CA THR A 81 -1.80 -13.90 -2.53
C THR A 81 -1.79 -12.65 -1.66
N ALA A 82 -0.97 -12.60 -0.61
CA ALA A 82 -0.82 -11.43 0.24
C ALA A 82 -0.26 -10.18 -0.49
N LYS A 83 0.36 -10.35 -1.66
CA LYS A 83 0.80 -9.23 -2.51
C LYS A 83 -0.33 -8.62 -3.31
N LEU A 84 -1.40 -9.36 -3.62
CA LEU A 84 -2.49 -8.90 -4.50
C LEU A 84 -3.11 -7.58 -4.04
N PRO A 85 -3.47 -7.40 -2.75
CA PRO A 85 -4.08 -6.15 -2.31
C PRO A 85 -3.11 -4.95 -2.42
N LEU A 86 -1.81 -5.19 -2.24
CA LEU A 86 -0.78 -4.15 -2.33
C LEU A 86 -0.53 -3.75 -3.79
N LEU A 87 -0.41 -4.73 -4.70
CA LEU A 87 -0.24 -4.51 -6.14
C LEU A 87 -1.41 -3.72 -6.71
N ASN A 88 -2.65 -4.13 -6.40
CA ASN A 88 -3.86 -3.49 -6.89
C ASN A 88 -3.99 -2.05 -6.35
N LEU A 89 -3.69 -1.83 -5.08
CA LEU A 89 -3.73 -0.49 -4.49
C LEU A 89 -2.64 0.42 -5.08
N LEU A 90 -1.42 -0.08 -5.24
CA LEU A 90 -0.31 0.69 -5.83
C LEU A 90 -0.60 1.08 -7.29
N ALA A 91 -1.13 0.13 -8.08
CA ALA A 91 -1.57 0.41 -9.45
C ALA A 91 -2.67 1.48 -9.47
N SER A 92 -3.64 1.40 -8.56
CA SER A 92 -4.70 2.40 -8.42
C SER A 92 -4.14 3.78 -8.12
N ILE A 93 -3.18 3.90 -7.19
CA ILE A 93 -2.54 5.18 -6.87
C ILE A 93 -1.81 5.76 -8.09
N TYR A 94 -1.05 4.95 -8.84
CA TYR A 94 -0.39 5.43 -10.05
C TYR A 94 -1.36 5.90 -11.14
N VAL A 95 -2.48 5.19 -11.34
CA VAL A 95 -3.56 5.64 -12.25
C VAL A 95 -4.14 6.97 -11.80
N GLN A 96 -4.35 7.16 -10.49
CA GLN A 96 -4.86 8.42 -9.96
C GLN A 96 -3.85 9.57 -10.11
N LYS A 97 -2.55 9.33 -9.88
CA LYS A 97 -1.50 10.33 -10.15
C LYS A 97 -1.45 10.70 -11.64
N ALA A 98 -1.62 9.73 -12.54
CA ALA A 98 -1.63 9.98 -13.99
C ALA A 98 -2.81 10.84 -14.47
N LYS A 99 -3.89 10.91 -13.68
CA LYS A 99 -5.08 11.75 -13.95
C LYS A 99 -4.95 13.18 -13.39
N GLN A 100 -3.93 13.48 -12.58
CA GLN A 100 -3.79 14.81 -12.00
C GLN A 100 -3.50 15.86 -13.09
N PRO A 101 -3.98 17.10 -12.93
CA PRO A 101 -3.85 18.15 -13.95
C PRO A 101 -2.40 18.42 -14.37
N LEU A 102 -1.44 18.31 -13.45
CA LEU A 102 0.00 18.46 -13.74
C LEU A 102 0.50 17.40 -14.73
N ALA A 103 0.06 16.15 -14.59
CA ALA A 103 0.41 15.06 -15.51
C ALA A 103 -0.29 15.17 -16.87
N LEU A 104 -1.43 15.87 -16.92
CA LEU A 104 -2.24 16.09 -18.13
C LEU A 104 -1.85 17.35 -18.91
N SER A 105 -1.46 18.42 -18.21
CA SER A 105 -1.17 19.75 -18.78
C SER A 105 0.09 19.78 -19.64
N MET A 106 0.95 18.78 -19.46
CA MET A 106 2.16 18.64 -20.22
C MET A 106 1.81 17.71 -21.41
N VAL A 107 1.35 18.30 -22.51
CA VAL A 107 0.91 17.62 -23.74
C VAL A 107 1.98 16.60 -24.17
N GLY A 108 1.64 15.30 -24.21
CA GLY A 108 2.57 14.23 -24.57
C GLY A 108 3.56 13.81 -23.47
N SER A 109 3.22 14.03 -22.20
CA SER A 109 4.14 13.74 -21.10
C SER A 109 4.49 12.30 -20.92
N SER A 110 5.76 12.00 -21.19
CA SER A 110 6.45 10.78 -20.76
C SER A 110 6.15 10.42 -19.30
N SER A 111 5.91 11.40 -18.42
CA SER A 111 5.54 11.17 -17.02
C SER A 111 4.19 10.48 -16.84
N ARG A 112 3.14 10.88 -17.59
CA ARG A 112 1.83 10.24 -17.52
C ARG A 112 1.91 8.82 -18.08
N ASP A 113 2.53 8.67 -19.25
CA ASP A 113 2.71 7.36 -19.88
C ASP A 113 3.51 6.43 -18.98
N MET A 114 4.59 6.92 -18.35
CA MET A 114 5.38 6.16 -17.38
C MET A 114 4.55 5.70 -16.18
N LEU A 115 3.69 6.56 -15.61
CA LEU A 115 2.79 6.17 -14.51
C LEU A 115 1.80 5.08 -14.94
N LEU A 116 1.25 5.17 -16.15
CA LEU A 116 0.34 4.15 -16.69
C LEU A 116 1.05 2.84 -17.04
N THR A 117 2.30 2.91 -17.54
CA THR A 117 3.15 1.73 -17.75
C THR A 117 3.43 1.04 -16.41
N MET A 118 3.77 1.80 -15.37
CA MET A 118 3.99 1.25 -14.02
C MET A 118 2.73 0.57 -13.46
N ALA A 119 1.56 1.21 -13.60
CA ALA A 119 0.30 0.63 -13.16
C ALA A 119 -0.03 -0.68 -13.91
N THR A 120 0.15 -0.68 -15.24
CA THR A 120 -0.07 -1.87 -16.08
C THR A 120 0.84 -3.02 -15.65
N ALA A 121 2.13 -2.77 -15.40
CA ALA A 121 3.05 -3.79 -14.95
C ALA A 121 2.62 -4.46 -13.63
N LEU A 122 2.14 -3.65 -12.68
CA LEU A 122 1.63 -4.15 -11.39
C LEU A 122 0.36 -4.99 -11.55
N LEU A 123 -0.58 -4.57 -12.41
CA LEU A 123 -1.81 -5.32 -12.67
C LEU A 123 -1.53 -6.65 -13.38
N THR A 124 -0.59 -6.67 -14.34
CA THR A 124 -0.15 -7.91 -15.00
C THR A 124 0.43 -8.89 -14.00
N GLU A 125 1.23 -8.40 -13.04
CA GLU A 125 1.77 -9.25 -11.97
C GLU A 125 0.68 -9.77 -11.03
N ALA A 126 -0.28 -8.91 -10.65
CA ALA A 126 -1.42 -9.34 -9.83
C ALA A 126 -2.26 -10.42 -10.53
N GLU A 127 -2.52 -10.25 -11.83
CA GLU A 127 -3.24 -11.21 -12.65
C GLU A 127 -2.49 -12.54 -12.79
N ARG A 128 -1.16 -12.49 -12.91
CA ARG A 128 -0.29 -13.67 -12.92
C ARG A 128 -0.45 -14.46 -11.62
N ILE A 129 -0.34 -13.81 -10.47
CA ILE A 129 -0.50 -14.44 -9.15
C ILE A 129 -1.90 -15.06 -9.03
N SER A 130 -2.94 -14.31 -9.37
CA SER A 130 -4.33 -14.78 -9.29
C SER A 130 -4.61 -16.01 -10.15
N ARG A 131 -3.94 -16.15 -11.31
CA ARG A 131 -4.06 -17.35 -12.15
C ARG A 131 -3.29 -18.55 -11.61
N THR A 132 -2.13 -18.32 -11.00
CA THR A 132 -1.26 -19.40 -10.50
C THR A 132 -1.72 -19.96 -9.15
N GLU A 133 -2.52 -19.22 -8.41
CA GLU A 133 -3.08 -19.65 -7.11
C GLU A 133 -4.62 -19.82 -7.18
N PRO A 134 -5.14 -20.78 -7.97
CA PRO A 134 -6.58 -20.95 -8.18
C PRO A 134 -7.36 -21.43 -6.94
N ASN A 135 -6.68 -21.84 -5.85
CA ASN A 135 -7.30 -22.43 -4.67
C ASN A 135 -7.56 -21.42 -3.53
N THR A 136 -8.29 -20.34 -3.80
CA THR A 136 -8.89 -19.50 -2.73
C THR A 136 -10.42 -19.52 -2.76
N PHE A 137 -11.04 -20.38 -3.58
CA PHE A 137 -12.47 -20.68 -3.47
C PHE A 137 -12.65 -22.05 -2.79
N MET A 138 -12.88 -22.01 -1.47
CA MET A 138 -13.58 -23.05 -0.70
C MET A 138 -14.71 -22.38 0.04
#